data_AF-A0A7C5VBJ8-F1
#
_entry.id   AF-A0A7C5VBJ8-F1
#
_cell.length_a   1.000
_cell.length_b   1.000
_cell.length_c   1.000
_cell.angle_alpha   90.00
_cell.angle_beta   90.00
_cell.angle_gamma   90.00
#
_symmetry.space_group_name_H-M   'P 1'
#
loop_
_entity.id
_entity.type
_entity.pdbx_description
1 polymer ?
#
loop_
_entity_poly.entity_id
_entity_poly.type
_entity_poly.pdbx_seq_one_letter_code
_entity_poly.pdbx_strand_id
1 'polypeptide(L)'
;DGTAWMAFYCSTMLAMALELASESPEYEDMASKFFEHFIAITDAINTVGGNGLWNEEDGFYYDQLHTNGISTPLRIRSYVGLVPLLAVEVLERSVIDRLPGFRKRMNWFLQNRRDLARFITYMEGGDAQHAGRYLLAIPSQQKLDRVLRYVLDENELLSPFGIRSLSRAHLAQPFVFRIDDRDLSVRYVPGESDTNLFGGNSNWRGPVWFCLNYLLIEALERYHHFYGEQFKVQCPSGSGRRMTLLEVARELQTRLVRLFLPDSTGRRPCMGNDPRYAIDPYWRDLVLFHEYFDGESGKGLGASHQTGWTALVTRCLEGIAQARSPGKQAP
;
A
#
# COMPACT_ATOMS: atom_id res chain seq x y z
N ASP A 1 -8.89 -5.05 -7.67
CA ASP A 1 -8.72 -4.65 -6.24
C ASP A 1 -9.69 -5.34 -5.26
N GLY A 2 -10.98 -5.51 -5.56
CA GLY A 2 -11.99 -6.01 -4.61
C GLY A 2 -11.60 -7.30 -3.86
N THR A 3 -10.99 -8.27 -4.56
CA THR A 3 -10.49 -9.50 -3.93
C THR A 3 -9.36 -9.24 -2.92
N ALA A 4 -8.47 -8.27 -3.18
CA ALA A 4 -7.40 -7.91 -2.27
C ALA A 4 -7.91 -7.17 -1.02
N TRP A 5 -8.95 -6.33 -1.15
CA TRP A 5 -9.63 -5.75 0.01
C TRP A 5 -10.27 -6.80 0.91
N MET A 6 -10.82 -7.87 0.34
CA MET A 6 -11.34 -8.99 1.14
C MET A 6 -10.23 -9.73 1.88
N ALA A 7 -9.04 -9.88 1.29
CA ALA A 7 -7.89 -10.43 2.01
C ALA A 7 -7.48 -9.53 3.18
N PHE A 8 -7.37 -8.21 2.96
CA PHE A 8 -7.08 -7.22 4.00
C PHE A 8 -8.11 -7.26 5.15
N TYR A 9 -9.40 -7.37 4.80
CA TYR A 9 -10.47 -7.53 5.77
C TYR A 9 -10.29 -8.84 6.56
N CYS A 10 -10.05 -9.97 5.89
CA CYS A 10 -9.85 -11.26 6.56
C CYS A 10 -8.64 -11.26 7.50
N SER A 11 -7.50 -10.68 7.10
CA SER A 11 -6.34 -10.55 7.99
C SER A 11 -6.63 -9.70 9.21
N THR A 12 -7.36 -8.59 9.04
CA THR A 12 -7.75 -7.71 10.16
C THR A 12 -8.69 -8.43 11.12
N MET A 13 -9.69 -9.14 10.59
CA MET A 13 -10.63 -9.93 11.40
C MET A 13 -9.94 -11.10 12.11
N LEU A 14 -8.94 -11.73 11.48
CA LEU A 14 -8.09 -12.73 12.10
C LEU A 14 -7.33 -12.14 13.30
N ALA A 15 -6.67 -11.00 13.13
CA ALA A 15 -5.93 -10.33 14.20
C ALA A 15 -6.85 -10.01 15.39
N MET A 16 -8.03 -9.44 15.14
CA MET A 16 -9.03 -9.20 16.19
C MET A 16 -9.52 -10.48 16.86
N ALA A 17 -9.76 -11.56 16.09
CA ALA A 17 -10.19 -12.83 16.65
C ALA A 17 -9.11 -13.49 17.54
N LEU A 18 -7.83 -13.39 17.15
CA LEU A 18 -6.71 -13.88 17.97
C LEU A 18 -6.58 -13.10 19.28
N GLU A 19 -6.76 -11.78 19.24
CA GLU A 19 -6.74 -10.94 20.44
C GLU A 19 -7.88 -11.34 21.41
N LEU A 20 -9.11 -11.43 20.91
CA LEU A 20 -10.27 -11.84 21.72
C LEU A 20 -10.16 -13.28 22.24
N ALA A 21 -9.55 -14.18 21.47
CA ALA A 21 -9.34 -15.57 21.88
C ALA A 21 -8.41 -15.71 23.10
N SER A 22 -7.61 -14.68 23.41
CA SER A 22 -6.78 -14.67 24.62
C SER A 22 -7.60 -14.65 25.92
N GLU A 23 -8.83 -14.12 25.86
CA GLU A 23 -9.76 -14.07 26.99
C GLU A 23 -10.94 -15.05 26.83
N SER A 24 -11.36 -15.35 25.60
CA SER A 24 -12.57 -16.13 25.29
C SER A 24 -12.29 -17.17 24.19
N PRO A 25 -12.03 -18.44 24.55
CA PRO A 25 -11.57 -19.48 23.62
C PRO A 25 -12.48 -19.74 22.41
N GLU A 26 -13.77 -19.42 22.49
CA GLU A 26 -14.72 -19.49 21.38
C GLU A 26 -14.29 -18.68 20.13
N TYR A 27 -13.46 -17.65 20.29
CA TYR A 27 -12.93 -16.87 19.17
C TYR A 27 -11.82 -17.60 18.41
N GLU A 28 -11.25 -18.70 18.93
CA GLU A 28 -10.28 -19.53 18.20
C GLU A 28 -10.88 -20.13 16.91
N ASP A 29 -12.18 -20.44 16.93
CA ASP A 29 -12.91 -20.90 15.77
C ASP A 29 -13.02 -19.82 14.70
N MET A 30 -13.28 -18.58 15.13
CA MET A 30 -13.36 -17.43 14.24
C MET A 30 -11.99 -17.09 13.64
N ALA A 31 -10.92 -17.14 14.44
CA ALA A 31 -9.55 -16.98 13.96
C ALA A 31 -9.23 -18.02 12.89
N SER A 32 -9.55 -19.30 13.14
CA SER A 32 -9.33 -20.39 12.18
C SER A 32 -10.05 -20.13 10.85
N LYS A 33 -11.32 -19.70 10.91
CA LYS A 33 -12.12 -19.36 9.73
C LYS A 33 -11.50 -18.24 8.90
N PHE A 34 -11.10 -17.14 9.54
CA PHE A 34 -10.52 -16.01 8.82
C PHE A 34 -9.13 -16.32 8.25
N PHE A 35 -8.34 -17.14 8.94
CA PHE A 35 -7.09 -17.69 8.41
C PHE A 35 -7.36 -18.50 7.13
N GLU A 36 -8.28 -19.47 7.15
CA GLU A 36 -8.61 -20.27 5.98
C GLU A 36 -9.14 -19.42 4.81
N HIS A 37 -10.00 -18.45 5.09
CA HIS A 37 -10.48 -17.50 4.08
C HIS A 37 -9.36 -16.66 3.47
N PHE A 38 -8.46 -16.11 4.29
CA PHE A 38 -7.31 -15.34 3.79
C PHE A 38 -6.47 -16.15 2.81
N ILE A 39 -6.22 -17.42 3.12
CA ILE A 39 -5.45 -18.30 2.24
C ILE A 39 -6.21 -18.63 0.95
N ALA A 40 -7.50 -18.94 1.04
CA ALA A 40 -8.32 -19.19 -0.15
C ALA A 40 -8.36 -17.97 -1.09
N ILE A 41 -8.47 -16.77 -0.53
CA ILE A 41 -8.44 -15.51 -1.30
C ILE A 41 -7.06 -15.29 -1.94
N THR A 42 -5.98 -15.54 -1.18
CA THR A 42 -4.61 -15.40 -1.69
C THR A 42 -4.31 -16.36 -2.83
N ASP A 43 -4.78 -17.61 -2.73
CA ASP A 43 -4.69 -18.57 -3.82
C ASP A 43 -5.48 -18.07 -5.04
N ALA A 44 -6.74 -17.67 -4.86
CA ALA A 44 -7.55 -17.15 -5.96
C ALA A 44 -6.90 -15.95 -6.67
N ILE A 45 -6.31 -15.00 -5.93
CA ILE A 45 -5.58 -13.87 -6.51
C ILE A 45 -4.40 -14.34 -7.37
N ASN A 46 -3.75 -15.45 -7.01
CA ASN A 46 -2.57 -15.96 -7.72
C ASN A 46 -2.90 -17.06 -8.77
N THR A 47 -4.11 -17.60 -8.82
CA THR A 47 -4.46 -18.74 -9.70
C THR A 47 -5.68 -18.54 -10.61
N VAL A 48 -6.59 -17.60 -10.28
CA VAL A 48 -7.82 -17.38 -11.08
C VAL A 48 -7.50 -17.05 -12.54
N GLY A 49 -8.18 -17.72 -13.48
CA GLY A 49 -7.93 -17.53 -14.91
C GLY A 49 -6.60 -18.15 -15.40
N GLY A 50 -6.00 -19.04 -14.62
CA GLY A 50 -4.75 -19.75 -14.92
C GLY A 50 -3.52 -19.10 -14.29
N ASN A 51 -3.39 -17.77 -14.40
CA ASN A 51 -2.23 -17.01 -13.91
C ASN A 51 -2.57 -16.03 -12.77
N GLY A 52 -3.84 -15.93 -12.37
CA GLY A 52 -4.28 -14.95 -11.38
C GLY A 52 -4.19 -13.51 -11.88
N LEU A 53 -4.11 -12.59 -10.92
CA LEU A 53 -3.92 -11.16 -11.13
C LEU A 53 -2.43 -10.80 -11.28
N TRP A 54 -1.51 -11.72 -10.95
CA TRP A 54 -0.07 -11.48 -11.07
C TRP A 54 0.40 -11.67 -12.51
N ASN A 55 1.06 -10.65 -13.06
CA ASN A 55 1.72 -10.79 -14.36
C ASN A 55 3.22 -11.06 -14.17
N GLU A 56 3.66 -12.25 -14.59
CA GLU A 56 5.06 -12.66 -14.41
C GLU A 56 6.06 -11.91 -15.30
N GLU A 57 5.64 -11.39 -16.45
CA GLU A 57 6.50 -10.61 -17.35
C GLU A 57 6.80 -9.25 -16.73
N ASP A 58 5.75 -8.53 -16.36
CA ASP A 58 5.86 -7.17 -15.82
C ASP A 58 6.25 -7.17 -14.33
N GLY A 59 5.91 -8.22 -13.57
CA GLY A 59 6.13 -8.25 -12.13
C GLY A 59 5.21 -7.30 -11.36
N PHE A 60 3.95 -7.23 -11.78
CA PHE A 60 2.94 -6.35 -11.20
C PHE A 60 1.56 -7.03 -11.19
N TYR A 61 0.67 -6.58 -10.31
CA TYR A 61 -0.72 -7.07 -10.27
C TYR A 61 -1.62 -6.22 -11.16
N TYR A 62 -2.41 -6.86 -12.03
CA TYR A 62 -3.37 -6.21 -12.91
C TYR A 62 -4.75 -6.85 -12.79
N ASP A 63 -5.79 -6.05 -13.03
CA ASP A 63 -7.11 -6.62 -13.28
C ASP A 63 -7.11 -7.43 -14.59
N GLN A 64 -7.93 -8.46 -14.65
CA GLN A 64 -8.04 -9.37 -15.78
C GLN A 64 -9.41 -9.23 -16.44
N LEU A 65 -9.42 -8.92 -17.73
CA LEU A 65 -10.63 -8.96 -18.55
C LEU A 65 -10.80 -10.37 -19.11
N HIS A 66 -11.93 -11.01 -18.79
CA HIS A 66 -12.27 -12.33 -19.32
C HIS A 66 -13.33 -12.21 -20.41
N THR A 67 -12.93 -12.52 -21.65
CA THR A 67 -13.82 -12.48 -22.82
C THR A 67 -13.58 -13.71 -23.69
N ASN A 68 -14.64 -14.43 -24.06
CA ASN A 68 -14.58 -15.61 -24.94
C ASN A 68 -13.53 -16.66 -24.51
N GLY A 69 -13.35 -16.86 -23.20
CA GLY A 69 -12.38 -17.80 -22.64
C GLY A 69 -10.92 -17.32 -22.65
N ILE A 70 -10.66 -16.09 -23.11
CA ILE A 70 -9.33 -15.46 -23.08
C ILE A 70 -9.28 -14.49 -21.91
N SER A 71 -8.20 -14.56 -21.13
CA SER A 71 -7.88 -13.62 -20.07
C SER A 71 -6.86 -12.60 -20.58
N THR A 72 -7.20 -11.32 -20.52
CA THR A 72 -6.34 -10.22 -20.95
C THR A 72 -6.02 -9.30 -19.78
N PRO A 73 -4.74 -9.13 -19.41
CA PRO A 73 -4.38 -8.23 -18.32
C PRO A 73 -4.55 -6.78 -18.76
N LEU A 74 -5.27 -6.00 -17.94
CA LEU A 74 -5.35 -4.55 -18.09
C LEU A 74 -4.06 -3.94 -17.52
N ARG A 75 -3.03 -3.81 -18.35
CA ARG A 75 -1.67 -3.34 -18.01
C ARG A 75 -1.63 -1.85 -17.60
N ILE A 76 -2.36 -1.52 -16.55
CA ILE A 76 -2.50 -0.19 -15.96
C ILE A 76 -1.81 -0.24 -14.60
N ARG A 77 -0.63 0.38 -14.47
CA ARG A 77 0.10 0.43 -13.20
C ARG A 77 -0.49 1.52 -12.31
N SER A 78 -1.46 1.17 -11.48
CA SER A 78 -2.18 2.07 -10.58
C SER A 78 -2.22 1.56 -9.14
N TYR A 79 -2.84 2.32 -8.23
CA TYR A 79 -3.12 1.86 -6.87
C TYR A 79 -3.84 0.51 -6.82
N VAL A 80 -4.67 0.17 -7.81
CA VAL A 80 -5.39 -1.11 -7.88
C VAL A 80 -4.42 -2.29 -7.77
N GLY A 81 -3.27 -2.21 -8.46
CA GLY A 81 -2.23 -3.23 -8.41
C GLY A 81 -1.36 -3.18 -7.15
N LEU A 82 -1.51 -2.15 -6.31
CA LEU A 82 -0.84 -2.02 -5.01
C LEU A 82 -1.69 -2.51 -3.85
N VAL A 83 -3.02 -2.56 -3.98
CA VAL A 83 -3.92 -3.06 -2.92
C VAL A 83 -3.51 -4.45 -2.39
N PRO A 84 -3.02 -5.40 -3.22
CA PRO A 84 -2.51 -6.68 -2.70
C PRO A 84 -1.39 -6.56 -1.65
N LEU A 85 -0.58 -5.51 -1.70
CA LEU A 85 0.51 -5.29 -0.73
C LEU A 85 -0.02 -4.87 0.64
N LEU A 86 -1.25 -4.34 0.71
CA LEU A 86 -1.84 -3.87 1.96
C LEU A 86 -2.29 -5.03 2.85
N ALA A 87 -2.64 -6.17 2.24
CA ALA A 87 -3.05 -7.37 2.96
C ALA A 87 -1.82 -8.10 3.51
N VAL A 88 -1.31 -7.60 4.62
CA VAL A 88 -0.17 -8.15 5.36
C VAL A 88 -0.45 -8.19 6.86
N GLU A 89 -0.21 -9.33 7.49
CA GLU A 89 -0.36 -9.54 8.93
C GLU A 89 0.75 -10.43 9.48
N VAL A 90 1.23 -10.14 10.68
CA VAL A 90 2.31 -10.90 11.33
C VAL A 90 1.76 -11.60 12.56
N LEU A 91 1.71 -12.93 12.51
CA LEU A 91 1.30 -13.73 13.65
C LEU A 91 2.50 -14.10 14.51
N GLU A 92 2.49 -13.69 15.76
CA GLU A 92 3.52 -14.02 16.74
C GLU A 92 3.28 -15.42 17.30
N ARG A 93 4.33 -16.26 17.31
CA ARG A 93 4.25 -17.62 17.87
C ARG A 93 3.83 -17.61 19.34
N SER A 94 4.21 -16.60 20.10
CA SER A 94 3.80 -16.44 21.50
C SER A 94 2.29 -16.31 21.67
N VAL A 95 1.59 -15.72 20.70
CA VAL A 95 0.11 -15.64 20.66
C VAL A 95 -0.45 -16.99 20.24
N ILE A 96 0.07 -17.57 19.16
CA ILE A 96 -0.40 -18.87 18.63
C ILE A 96 -0.25 -19.99 19.67
N ASP A 97 0.86 -20.04 20.40
CA ASP A 97 1.13 -21.10 21.38
C ASP A 97 0.19 -21.05 22.60
N ARG A 98 -0.48 -19.91 22.84
CA ARG A 98 -1.51 -19.77 23.87
C ARG A 98 -2.90 -20.22 23.39
N LEU A 99 -3.09 -20.43 22.09
CA LEU A 99 -4.36 -20.74 21.44
C LEU A 99 -4.31 -22.15 20.81
N PRO A 100 -4.48 -23.23 21.61
CA PRO A 100 -4.20 -24.59 21.17
C PRO A 100 -5.15 -25.09 20.07
N GLY A 101 -6.41 -24.64 20.04
CA GLY A 101 -7.38 -24.97 19.00
C GLY A 101 -7.01 -24.36 17.66
N PHE A 102 -6.70 -23.06 17.64
CA PHE A 102 -6.20 -22.35 16.47
C PHE A 102 -4.89 -22.98 15.98
N ARG A 103 -3.90 -23.17 16.87
CA ARG A 103 -2.61 -23.78 16.52
C ARG A 103 -2.77 -25.14 15.89
N LYS A 104 -3.65 -25.99 16.43
CA LYS A 104 -3.93 -27.32 15.88
C LYS A 104 -4.46 -27.22 14.44
N ARG A 105 -5.43 -26.34 14.19
CA ARG A 105 -6.01 -26.16 12.85
C ARG A 105 -5.05 -25.53 11.87
N MET A 106 -4.32 -24.50 12.28
CA MET A 106 -3.26 -23.88 11.47
C MET A 106 -2.23 -24.93 11.03
N ASN A 107 -1.70 -25.72 11.98
CA ASN A 107 -0.72 -26.76 11.68
C ASN A 107 -1.29 -27.86 10.78
N TRP A 108 -2.53 -28.29 11.04
CA TRP A 108 -3.22 -29.26 10.18
C TRP A 108 -3.34 -28.72 8.76
N PHE A 109 -3.73 -27.45 8.60
CA PHE A 109 -3.86 -26.81 7.30
C PHE A 109 -2.51 -26.73 6.57
N LEU A 110 -1.45 -26.26 7.23
CA LEU A 110 -0.10 -26.19 6.67
C LEU A 110 0.42 -27.56 6.20
N GLN A 111 0.10 -28.63 6.93
CA GLN A 111 0.55 -29.99 6.61
C GLN A 111 -0.26 -30.64 5.48
N ASN A 112 -1.59 -30.41 5.44
CA ASN A 112 -2.50 -31.11 4.54
C ASN A 112 -2.85 -30.30 3.27
N ARG A 113 -2.69 -28.97 3.30
CA ARG A 113 -2.91 -28.06 2.17
C ARG A 113 -1.62 -27.40 1.71
N ARG A 114 -0.60 -28.21 1.43
CA ARG A 114 0.71 -27.74 0.94
C ARG A 114 0.60 -26.94 -0.36
N ASP A 115 -0.42 -27.24 -1.16
CA ASP A 115 -0.80 -26.51 -2.37
C ASP A 115 -1.10 -25.03 -2.09
N LEU A 116 -1.64 -24.71 -0.91
CA LEU A 116 -1.96 -23.35 -0.47
C LEU A 116 -0.93 -22.77 0.51
N ALA A 117 -0.24 -23.63 1.26
CA ALA A 117 0.77 -23.23 2.24
C ALA A 117 1.95 -22.45 1.60
N ARG A 118 2.18 -22.59 0.29
CA ARG A 118 3.21 -21.84 -0.45
C ARG A 118 3.04 -20.31 -0.37
N PHE A 119 1.84 -19.83 -0.05
CA PHE A 119 1.54 -18.40 0.11
C PHE A 119 1.77 -17.89 1.53
N ILE A 120 2.02 -18.78 2.49
CA ILE A 120 2.38 -18.43 3.86
C ILE A 120 3.89 -18.45 3.93
N THR A 121 4.51 -17.29 4.15
CA THR A 121 5.96 -17.26 4.37
C THR A 121 6.21 -17.66 5.81
N TYR A 122 6.71 -18.88 5.97
CA TYR A 122 7.16 -19.43 7.24
C TYR A 122 8.62 -19.07 7.47
N MET A 123 8.93 -18.41 8.59
CA MET A 123 10.29 -18.34 9.11
C MET A 123 10.40 -19.23 10.35
N GLU A 124 10.75 -20.50 10.15
CA GLU A 124 11.44 -21.27 11.18
C GLU A 124 12.87 -20.73 11.26
N GLY A 125 13.20 -20.10 12.38
CA GLY A 125 14.36 -19.20 12.52
C GLY A 125 15.69 -19.80 12.03
N GLY A 126 16.33 -19.08 11.11
CA GLY A 126 17.79 -19.10 10.96
C GLY A 126 18.49 -18.04 11.81
N ASP A 127 17.79 -16.97 12.18
CA ASP A 127 18.31 -15.90 13.04
C ASP A 127 17.49 -15.77 14.33
N ALA A 128 18.19 -15.78 15.46
CA ALA A 128 17.61 -15.72 16.81
C ALA A 128 16.73 -14.48 17.08
N GLN A 129 16.79 -13.43 16.23
CA GLN A 129 15.98 -12.21 16.36
C GLN A 129 14.55 -12.32 15.80
N HIS A 130 14.29 -13.27 14.88
CA HIS A 130 12.99 -13.39 14.19
C HIS A 130 12.39 -14.81 14.32
N ALA A 131 12.94 -15.64 15.21
CA ALA A 131 12.46 -16.99 15.45
C ALA A 131 11.04 -16.95 16.03
N GLY A 132 10.06 -17.45 15.25
CA GLY A 132 8.67 -17.59 15.71
C GLY A 132 7.69 -16.53 15.21
N ARG A 133 7.86 -15.99 14.01
CA ARG A 133 6.82 -15.19 13.33
C ARG A 133 6.29 -15.90 12.09
N TYR A 134 5.01 -15.72 11.81
CA TYR A 134 4.38 -16.14 10.56
C TYR A 134 3.93 -14.89 9.79
N LEU A 135 4.27 -14.81 8.50
CA LEU A 135 3.79 -13.74 7.64
C LEU A 135 2.62 -14.25 6.79
N LEU A 136 1.48 -13.61 6.98
CA LEU A 136 0.33 -13.71 6.09
C LEU A 136 0.37 -12.51 5.14
N ALA A 137 0.71 -12.75 3.88
CA ALA A 137 0.75 -11.71 2.87
C ALA A 137 0.36 -12.27 1.50
N ILE A 138 -0.24 -11.43 0.64
CA ILE A 138 -0.52 -11.84 -0.75
C ILE A 138 0.79 -11.98 -1.55
N PRO A 139 1.66 -10.96 -1.65
CA PRO A 139 2.91 -11.11 -2.38
C PRO A 139 3.95 -11.86 -1.53
N SER A 140 4.67 -12.79 -2.18
CA SER A 140 5.92 -13.30 -1.62
C SER A 140 6.99 -12.20 -1.58
N GLN A 141 8.07 -12.40 -0.83
CA GLN A 141 9.20 -11.45 -0.77
C GLN A 141 9.70 -11.06 -2.18
N GLN A 142 9.79 -12.02 -3.11
CA GLN A 142 10.23 -11.78 -4.49
C GLN A 142 9.23 -10.91 -5.27
N LYS A 143 7.92 -11.18 -5.14
CA LYS A 143 6.89 -10.37 -5.79
C LYS A 143 6.85 -8.95 -5.21
N LEU A 144 7.01 -8.83 -3.88
CA LEU A 144 7.10 -7.55 -3.19
C LEU A 144 8.29 -6.72 -3.70
N ASP A 145 9.49 -7.31 -3.81
CA ASP A 145 10.65 -6.62 -4.38
C ASP A 145 10.38 -6.12 -5.81
N ARG A 146 9.75 -6.95 -6.66
CA ARG A 146 9.42 -6.58 -8.05
C ARG A 146 8.42 -5.43 -8.12
N VAL A 147 7.34 -5.45 -7.33
CA VAL A 147 6.37 -4.36 -7.29
C VAL A 147 7.00 -3.07 -6.76
N LEU A 148 7.82 -3.17 -5.71
CA LEU A 148 8.47 -2.00 -5.11
C LEU A 148 9.41 -1.28 -6.07
N ARG A 149 9.96 -1.96 -7.09
CA ARG A 149 10.72 -1.29 -8.16
C ARG A 149 9.89 -0.24 -8.88
N TYR A 150 8.61 -0.49 -9.14
CA TYR A 150 7.71 0.49 -9.77
C TYR A 150 7.19 1.52 -8.76
N VAL A 151 6.86 1.08 -7.54
CA VAL A 151 6.36 1.97 -6.48
C VAL A 151 7.37 3.06 -6.14
N LEU A 152 8.67 2.71 -6.12
CA LEU A 152 9.76 3.58 -5.69
C LEU A 152 10.51 4.23 -6.86
N ASP A 153 10.04 4.09 -8.11
CA ASP A 153 10.63 4.75 -9.28
C ASP A 153 9.94 6.09 -9.56
N GLU A 154 10.74 7.16 -9.67
CA GLU A 154 10.26 8.52 -9.88
C GLU A 154 9.65 8.78 -11.27
N ASN A 155 9.97 7.92 -12.25
CA ASN A 155 9.37 7.89 -13.58
C ASN A 155 8.09 7.03 -13.63
N GLU A 156 7.79 6.32 -12.55
CA GLU A 156 6.59 5.49 -12.41
C GLU A 156 5.71 6.09 -11.29
N LEU A 157 5.65 5.45 -10.13
CA LEU A 157 4.68 5.80 -9.09
C LEU A 157 5.24 6.74 -8.00
N LEU A 158 6.56 6.90 -7.86
CA LEU A 158 7.13 7.73 -6.79
C LEU A 158 7.12 9.23 -7.16
N SER A 159 6.16 9.97 -6.63
CA SER A 159 6.13 11.43 -6.70
C SER A 159 7.07 12.08 -5.67
N PRO A 160 7.52 13.33 -5.87
CA PRO A 160 8.13 14.14 -4.80
C PRO A 160 7.27 14.26 -3.53
N PHE A 161 5.97 13.94 -3.61
CA PHE A 161 4.98 14.14 -2.56
C PHE A 161 4.28 12.86 -2.06
N GLY A 162 4.70 11.68 -2.53
CA GLY A 162 4.13 10.39 -2.14
C GLY A 162 4.05 9.43 -3.32
N ILE A 163 3.18 8.43 -3.24
CA ILE A 163 2.89 7.50 -4.34
C ILE A 163 1.74 8.05 -5.17
N ARG A 164 1.91 8.14 -6.50
CA ARG A 164 0.90 8.52 -7.48
C ARG A 164 -0.17 7.44 -7.61
N SER A 165 -1.42 7.84 -7.82
CA SER A 165 -2.54 6.90 -8.06
C SER A 165 -2.44 6.12 -9.38
N LEU A 166 -1.70 6.65 -10.36
CA LEU A 166 -1.37 6.01 -11.62
C LEU A 166 0.09 6.30 -11.96
N SER A 167 0.78 5.33 -12.55
CA SER A 167 2.16 5.50 -12.98
C SER A 167 2.30 6.64 -14.00
N ARG A 168 3.33 7.46 -13.80
CA ARG A 168 3.74 8.51 -14.73
C ARG A 168 4.18 7.96 -16.10
N ALA A 169 4.56 6.69 -16.21
CA ALA A 169 4.85 6.05 -17.50
C ALA A 169 3.66 6.12 -18.47
N HIS A 170 2.42 6.13 -17.94
CA HIS A 170 1.21 6.29 -18.74
C HIS A 170 0.99 7.71 -19.30
N LEU A 171 1.91 8.65 -19.03
CA LEU A 171 1.93 9.94 -19.73
C LEU A 171 2.43 9.76 -21.17
N ALA A 172 3.55 9.04 -21.33
CA ALA A 172 4.16 8.77 -22.64
C ALA A 172 3.50 7.56 -23.33
N GLN A 173 3.11 6.55 -22.56
CA GLN A 173 2.51 5.30 -23.06
C GLN A 173 1.17 5.04 -22.34
N PRO A 174 0.10 5.78 -22.70
CA PRO A 174 -1.20 5.52 -22.11
C PRO A 174 -1.66 4.10 -22.42
N PHE A 175 -2.39 3.48 -21.50
CA PHE A 175 -3.05 2.22 -21.80
C PHE A 175 -4.20 2.49 -22.79
N VAL A 176 -4.30 1.68 -23.84
CA VAL A 176 -5.35 1.79 -24.85
C VAL A 176 -5.99 0.41 -25.02
N PHE A 177 -7.30 0.36 -24.82
CA PHE A 177 -8.12 -0.82 -25.07
C PHE A 177 -9.06 -0.54 -26.25
N ARG A 178 -8.95 -1.36 -27.30
CA ARG A 178 -9.78 -1.23 -28.50
C ARG A 178 -10.99 -2.15 -28.41
N ILE A 179 -12.17 -1.58 -28.55
CA ILE A 179 -13.44 -2.31 -28.64
C ILE A 179 -14.24 -1.78 -29.83
N ASP A 180 -14.53 -2.67 -30.78
CA ASP A 180 -15.11 -2.31 -32.08
C ASP A 180 -14.30 -1.17 -32.75
N ASP A 181 -14.96 -0.07 -33.10
CA ASP A 181 -14.34 1.13 -33.70
C ASP A 181 -13.97 2.20 -32.66
N ARG A 182 -13.85 1.84 -31.37
CA ARG A 182 -13.55 2.79 -30.28
C ARG A 182 -12.27 2.43 -29.53
N ASP A 183 -11.41 3.43 -29.37
CA ASP A 183 -10.23 3.37 -28.50
C ASP A 183 -10.59 3.98 -27.14
N LEU A 184 -10.59 3.15 -26.09
CA LEU A 184 -10.69 3.59 -24.69
C LEU A 184 -9.28 3.77 -24.14
N SER A 185 -8.98 4.91 -23.53
CA SER A 185 -7.62 5.20 -23.06
C SER A 185 -7.56 5.64 -21.60
N VAL A 186 -6.54 5.16 -20.89
CA VAL A 186 -6.17 5.60 -19.55
C VAL A 186 -4.76 6.22 -19.60
N ARG A 187 -4.72 7.53 -19.42
CA ARG A 187 -3.50 8.36 -19.40
C ARG A 187 -3.24 8.89 -18.00
N TYR A 188 -1.96 9.09 -17.67
CA TYR A 188 -1.52 9.85 -16.51
C TYR A 188 -1.95 11.32 -16.57
N VAL A 189 -2.66 11.78 -15.53
CA VAL A 189 -3.13 13.14 -15.32
C VAL A 189 -2.81 13.51 -13.87
N PRO A 190 -1.80 14.37 -13.61
CA PRO A 190 -1.30 14.59 -12.25
C PRO A 190 -2.25 15.36 -11.34
N GLY A 191 -3.15 16.17 -11.90
CA GLY A 191 -3.99 17.13 -11.16
C GLY A 191 -5.48 16.87 -11.31
N GLU A 192 -6.27 17.90 -11.67
CA GLU A 192 -7.72 17.76 -11.90
C GLU A 192 -8.01 16.80 -13.06
N SER A 193 -9.18 16.15 -13.04
CA SER A 193 -9.55 15.23 -14.12
C SER A 193 -9.74 16.00 -15.44
N ASP A 194 -9.18 15.47 -16.52
CA ASP A 194 -9.43 15.94 -17.89
C ASP A 194 -10.69 15.33 -18.53
N THR A 195 -11.51 14.63 -17.74
CA THR A 195 -12.79 14.04 -18.17
C THR A 195 -13.90 14.29 -17.16
N ASN A 196 -15.15 14.23 -17.61
CA ASN A 196 -16.34 14.40 -16.77
C ASN A 196 -16.71 13.15 -15.94
N LEU A 197 -15.88 12.10 -15.95
CA LEU A 197 -16.11 10.93 -15.09
C LEU A 197 -16.12 11.39 -13.62
N PHE A 198 -17.06 10.85 -12.84
CA PHE A 198 -17.27 11.23 -11.44
C PHE A 198 -17.46 12.74 -11.21
N GLY A 199 -18.07 13.44 -12.18
CA GLY A 199 -18.31 14.88 -12.09
C GLY A 199 -17.07 15.75 -12.30
N GLY A 200 -15.94 15.18 -12.76
CA GLY A 200 -14.72 15.89 -13.11
C GLY A 200 -13.87 16.38 -11.93
N ASN A 201 -14.41 16.39 -10.71
CA ASN A 201 -13.73 16.93 -9.53
C ASN A 201 -12.85 15.90 -8.78
N SER A 202 -13.00 14.61 -9.07
CA SER A 202 -12.20 13.54 -8.44
C SER A 202 -11.34 12.84 -9.50
N ASN A 203 -10.04 12.70 -9.23
CA ASN A 203 -9.10 12.09 -10.16
C ASN A 203 -8.18 11.05 -9.49
N TRP A 204 -8.25 9.82 -9.98
CA TRP A 204 -7.43 8.68 -9.55
C TRP A 204 -6.41 8.25 -10.62
N ARG A 205 -6.14 9.12 -11.61
CA ARG A 205 -5.24 8.84 -12.73
C ARG A 205 -3.90 9.56 -12.61
N GLY A 206 -3.40 9.77 -11.40
CA GLY A 206 -2.09 10.37 -11.20
C GLY A 206 -1.86 11.15 -9.91
N PRO A 207 -2.88 11.81 -9.30
CA PRO A 207 -2.69 12.53 -8.06
C PRO A 207 -2.29 11.62 -6.90
N VAL A 208 -1.75 12.24 -5.85
CA VAL A 208 -1.40 11.60 -4.57
C VAL A 208 -2.60 11.67 -3.63
N TRP A 209 -2.96 10.51 -3.06
CA TRP A 209 -4.03 10.38 -2.07
C TRP A 209 -3.47 9.85 -0.75
N PHE A 210 -3.82 10.52 0.34
CA PHE A 210 -3.31 10.18 1.69
C PHE A 210 -3.77 8.80 2.16
N CYS A 211 -5.03 8.42 1.89
CA CYS A 211 -5.58 7.14 2.35
C CYS A 211 -4.75 5.93 1.89
N LEU A 212 -4.47 5.82 0.59
CA LEU A 212 -3.70 4.69 0.05
C LEU A 212 -2.21 4.80 0.38
N ASN A 213 -1.64 6.00 0.39
CA ASN A 213 -0.26 6.20 0.81
C ASN A 213 -0.03 5.76 2.26
N TYR A 214 -0.94 6.13 3.15
CA TYR A 214 -0.82 5.80 4.58
C TYR A 214 -0.95 4.29 4.80
N LEU A 215 -1.92 3.62 4.16
CA LEU A 215 -2.03 2.17 4.24
C LEU A 215 -0.79 1.45 3.71
N LEU A 216 -0.18 1.96 2.64
CA LEU A 216 1.09 1.41 2.13
C LEU A 216 2.24 1.61 3.12
N ILE A 217 2.33 2.77 3.78
CA ILE A 217 3.30 3.03 4.84
C ILE A 217 3.15 2.00 5.97
N GLU A 218 1.92 1.78 6.47
CA GLU A 218 1.70 0.80 7.52
C GLU A 218 1.99 -0.64 7.06
N ALA A 219 1.72 -0.97 5.79
CA ALA A 219 2.07 -2.26 5.22
C ALA A 219 3.60 -2.46 5.17
N LEU A 220 4.36 -1.44 4.75
CA LEU A 220 5.83 -1.47 4.74
C LEU A 220 6.41 -1.64 6.15
N GLU A 221 5.82 -1.00 7.15
CA GLU A 221 6.19 -1.16 8.56
C GLU A 221 5.93 -2.60 9.04
N ARG A 222 4.79 -3.20 8.70
CA ARG A 222 4.48 -4.62 9.00
C ARG A 222 5.44 -5.59 8.30
N TYR A 223 5.74 -5.35 7.02
CA TYR A 223 6.74 -6.14 6.31
C TYR A 223 8.13 -5.99 6.93
N HIS A 224 8.51 -4.79 7.38
CA HIS A 224 9.76 -4.60 8.11
C HIS A 224 9.77 -5.34 9.44
N HIS A 225 8.66 -5.34 10.19
CA HIS A 225 8.55 -6.11 11.43
C HIS A 225 8.83 -7.60 11.20
N PHE A 226 8.45 -8.14 10.04
CA PHE A 226 8.75 -9.52 9.69
C PHE A 226 10.18 -9.73 9.14
N TYR A 227 10.58 -8.98 8.10
CA TYR A 227 11.85 -9.20 7.39
C TYR A 227 13.07 -8.54 8.04
N GLY A 228 12.85 -7.59 8.95
CA GLY A 228 13.89 -6.84 9.64
C GLY A 228 14.83 -6.07 8.71
N GLU A 229 16.09 -5.95 9.14
CA GLU A 229 17.17 -5.22 8.47
C GLU A 229 17.71 -5.92 7.22
N GLN A 230 17.40 -7.21 7.03
CA GLN A 230 17.96 -8.01 5.94
C GLN A 230 17.32 -7.72 4.59
N PHE A 231 16.02 -7.37 4.59
CA PHE A 231 15.34 -7.04 3.36
C PHE A 231 15.43 -5.55 3.05
N LYS A 232 16.28 -5.24 2.06
CA LYS A 232 16.47 -3.88 1.54
C LYS A 232 16.03 -3.79 0.08
N VAL A 233 15.54 -2.63 -0.32
CA VAL A 233 15.14 -2.30 -1.69
C VAL A 233 15.83 -1.00 -2.13
N GLN A 234 15.88 -0.71 -3.43
CA GLN A 234 16.38 0.60 -3.89
C GLN A 234 15.29 1.67 -3.71
N CYS A 235 15.62 2.80 -3.09
CA CYS A 235 14.71 3.92 -2.93
C CYS A 235 15.46 5.27 -3.02
N PRO A 236 15.23 6.08 -4.07
CA PRO A 236 14.43 5.75 -5.26
C PRO A 236 15.00 4.57 -6.07
N SER A 237 14.16 3.89 -6.84
CA SER A 237 14.59 2.85 -7.78
C SER A 237 15.62 3.39 -8.77
N GLY A 238 16.67 2.61 -9.03
CA GLY A 238 17.76 3.01 -9.93
C GLY A 238 18.79 3.98 -9.32
N SER A 239 18.58 4.48 -8.09
CA SER A 239 19.53 5.39 -7.43
C SER A 239 20.79 4.71 -6.87
N GLY A 240 20.78 3.37 -6.75
CA GLY A 240 21.80 2.62 -6.01
C GLY A 240 21.68 2.70 -4.48
N ARG A 241 20.87 3.62 -3.93
CA ARG A 241 20.64 3.72 -2.48
C ARG A 241 19.72 2.61 -2.01
N ARG A 242 20.23 1.75 -1.12
CA ARG A 242 19.49 0.62 -0.54
C ARG A 242 18.93 1.01 0.83
N MET A 243 17.63 0.82 1.03
CA MET A 243 16.91 1.18 2.26
C MET A 243 16.13 -0.02 2.77
N THR A 244 16.01 -0.17 4.09
CA THR A 244 15.04 -1.13 4.69
C THR A 244 13.62 -0.65 4.43
N LEU A 245 12.64 -1.55 4.60
CA LEU A 245 11.24 -1.17 4.41
C LEU A 245 10.76 -0.09 5.40
N LEU A 246 11.31 -0.05 6.62
CA LEU A 246 11.04 1.04 7.59
C LEU A 246 11.64 2.37 7.13
N GLU A 247 12.85 2.36 6.57
CA GLU A 247 13.44 3.56 5.98
C GLU A 247 12.62 4.05 4.77
N VAL A 248 12.11 3.14 3.94
CA VAL A 248 11.21 3.48 2.83
C VAL A 248 9.89 4.08 3.35
N ALA A 249 9.27 3.50 4.38
CA ALA A 249 8.08 4.05 5.01
C ALA A 249 8.31 5.50 5.49
N ARG A 250 9.46 5.77 6.12
CA ARG A 250 9.86 7.10 6.57
C ARG A 250 10.13 8.09 5.42
N GLU A 251 10.70 7.62 4.31
CA GLU A 251 10.86 8.43 3.10
C GLU A 251 9.50 8.86 2.54
N LEU A 252 8.52 7.94 2.48
CA LEU A 252 7.17 8.27 2.04
C LEU A 252 6.46 9.23 3.01
N GLN A 253 6.58 9.03 4.32
CA GLN A 253 6.09 9.98 5.33
C GLN A 253 6.70 11.37 5.11
N THR A 254 8.02 11.44 4.86
CA THR A 254 8.73 12.70 4.61
C THR A 254 8.20 13.42 3.37
N ARG A 255 7.96 12.69 2.27
CA ARG A 255 7.38 13.22 1.04
C ARG A 255 5.96 13.75 1.26
N LEU A 256 5.12 13.02 1.98
CA LEU A 256 3.75 13.45 2.31
C LEU A 256 3.75 14.70 3.21
N VAL A 257 4.60 14.73 4.24
CA VAL A 257 4.70 15.88 5.14
C VAL A 257 5.19 17.13 4.41
N ARG A 258 6.08 16.97 3.41
CA ARG A 258 6.59 18.08 2.60
C ARG A 258 5.47 18.89 1.93
N LEU A 259 4.32 18.29 1.62
CA LEU A 259 3.15 19.00 1.08
C LEU A 259 2.71 20.17 1.96
N PHE A 260 2.90 20.03 3.28
CA PHE A 260 2.38 20.94 4.28
C PHE A 260 3.44 21.81 4.92
N LEU A 261 4.73 21.65 4.60
CA LEU A 261 5.81 22.46 5.17
C LEU A 261 6.16 23.64 4.26
N PRO A 262 6.51 24.80 4.82
CA PRO A 262 6.93 25.92 4.00
C PRO A 262 8.34 25.63 3.47
N ASP A 263 8.56 25.88 2.19
CA ASP A 263 9.90 25.85 1.60
C ASP A 263 10.69 27.12 1.97
N SER A 264 11.90 27.26 1.41
CA SER A 264 12.76 28.43 1.59
C SER A 264 12.13 29.76 1.15
N THR A 265 11.06 29.72 0.35
CA THR A 265 10.30 30.89 -0.11
C THR A 265 9.04 31.14 0.72
N GLY A 266 8.79 30.31 1.75
CA GLY A 266 7.59 30.37 2.58
C GLY A 266 6.37 29.64 1.97
N ARG A 267 6.51 29.01 0.80
CA ARG A 267 5.40 28.34 0.11
C ARG A 267 5.22 26.91 0.58
N ARG A 268 3.97 26.50 0.76
CA ARG A 268 3.59 25.10 0.98
C ARG A 268 3.07 24.53 -0.33
N PRO A 269 3.55 23.36 -0.80
CA PRO A 269 3.06 22.75 -2.03
C PRO A 269 1.53 22.63 -2.07
N CYS A 270 0.90 22.26 -0.94
CA CYS A 270 -0.57 22.11 -0.87
C CYS A 270 -1.34 23.39 -1.21
N MET A 271 -0.74 24.57 -1.05
CA MET A 271 -1.37 25.87 -1.34
C MET A 271 -1.16 26.35 -2.78
N GLY A 272 -0.39 25.59 -3.58
CA GLY A 272 -0.04 25.98 -4.93
C GLY A 272 0.71 27.33 -4.98
N ASN A 273 0.35 28.17 -5.95
CA ASN A 273 1.08 29.41 -6.26
C ASN A 273 0.39 30.68 -5.75
N ASP A 274 -0.65 30.57 -4.92
CA ASP A 274 -1.36 31.74 -4.40
C ASP A 274 -0.48 32.47 -3.36
N PRO A 275 -0.06 33.73 -3.63
CA PRO A 275 0.87 34.44 -2.77
C PRO A 275 0.31 34.68 -1.37
N ARG A 276 -1.01 34.74 -1.19
CA ARG A 276 -1.62 34.98 0.13
C ARG A 276 -1.14 33.96 1.17
N TYR A 277 -1.12 32.69 0.82
CA TYR A 277 -0.70 31.60 1.71
C TYR A 277 0.83 31.50 1.91
N ALA A 278 1.62 32.39 1.31
CA ALA A 278 3.08 32.40 1.45
C ALA A 278 3.61 33.68 2.13
N ILE A 279 3.07 34.86 1.76
CA ILE A 279 3.63 36.16 2.20
C ILE A 279 2.70 36.96 3.11
N ASP A 280 1.39 36.75 3.04
CA ASP A 280 0.43 37.54 3.82
C ASP A 280 0.43 37.08 5.28
N PRO A 281 0.70 37.98 6.26
CA PRO A 281 0.79 37.62 7.67
C PRO A 281 -0.51 37.07 8.26
N TYR A 282 -1.67 37.32 7.64
CA TYR A 282 -2.96 36.80 8.08
C TYR A 282 -3.32 35.43 7.48
N TRP A 283 -2.63 35.01 6.41
CA TRP A 283 -2.96 33.79 5.65
C TRP A 283 -1.86 32.73 5.66
N ARG A 284 -0.58 33.11 5.78
CA ARG A 284 0.57 32.20 5.65
C ARG A 284 0.56 31.00 6.62
N ASP A 285 -0.12 31.16 7.75
CA ASP A 285 -0.23 30.15 8.80
C ASP A 285 -1.57 29.37 8.74
N LEU A 286 -2.48 29.73 7.82
CA LEU A 286 -3.70 28.98 7.56
C LEU A 286 -3.39 27.80 6.65
N VAL A 287 -3.62 26.57 7.14
CA VAL A 287 -3.35 25.34 6.40
C VAL A 287 -4.66 24.67 5.99
N LEU A 288 -4.83 24.43 4.69
CA LEU A 288 -5.97 23.75 4.10
C LEU A 288 -5.69 22.26 3.94
N PHE A 289 -6.75 21.47 4.07
CA PHE A 289 -6.71 20.02 3.94
C PHE A 289 -7.48 19.64 2.69
N HIS A 290 -6.74 19.28 1.64
CA HIS A 290 -7.31 18.95 0.36
C HIS A 290 -7.66 17.47 0.25
N GLU A 291 -8.61 17.15 -0.63
CA GLU A 291 -9.03 15.77 -0.92
C GLU A 291 -7.87 14.93 -1.47
N TYR A 292 -7.12 15.51 -2.42
CA TYR A 292 -5.95 14.91 -3.04
C TYR A 292 -4.97 15.99 -3.50
N PHE A 293 -3.78 15.58 -3.93
CA PHE A 293 -2.69 16.49 -4.26
C PHE A 293 -2.14 16.18 -5.64
N ASP A 294 -1.84 17.23 -6.41
CA ASP A 294 -1.24 17.08 -7.73
C ASP A 294 0.08 16.28 -7.63
N GLY A 295 0.21 15.26 -8.49
CA GLY A 295 1.33 14.31 -8.42
C GLY A 295 2.71 14.90 -8.72
N GLU A 296 2.80 16.09 -9.34
CA GLU A 296 4.07 16.69 -9.74
C GLU A 296 4.38 17.99 -8.99
N SER A 297 3.36 18.80 -8.70
CA SER A 297 3.48 20.10 -8.02
C SER A 297 3.09 20.07 -6.55
N GLY A 298 2.32 19.07 -6.13
CA GLY A 298 1.81 18.95 -4.77
C GLY A 298 0.66 19.90 -4.44
N LYS A 299 0.14 20.64 -5.44
CA LYS A 299 -1.02 21.53 -5.27
C LYS A 299 -2.21 20.74 -4.71
N GLY A 300 -2.85 21.25 -3.66
CA GLY A 300 -4.08 20.68 -3.13
C GLY A 300 -5.27 20.88 -4.07
N LEU A 301 -6.06 19.83 -4.26
CA LEU A 301 -7.17 19.75 -5.22
C LEU A 301 -8.41 19.11 -4.56
N GLY A 302 -9.55 19.21 -5.24
CA GLY A 302 -10.84 18.78 -4.70
C GLY A 302 -11.28 19.62 -3.49
N ALA A 303 -12.05 19.02 -2.58
CA ALA A 303 -12.53 19.71 -1.37
C ALA A 303 -11.37 20.20 -0.47
N SER A 304 -11.40 21.46 -0.02
CA SER A 304 -10.29 22.13 0.69
C SER A 304 -10.38 22.12 2.23
N HIS A 305 -11.47 21.59 2.78
CA HIS A 305 -11.66 21.33 4.21
C HIS A 305 -11.83 19.83 4.50
N GLN A 306 -11.14 18.99 3.71
CA GLN A 306 -11.12 17.55 3.85
C GLN A 306 -10.21 17.12 5.01
N THR A 307 -10.55 17.48 6.26
CA THR A 307 -9.96 16.86 7.46
C THR A 307 -10.48 15.42 7.66
N GLY A 308 -10.66 14.68 6.56
CA GLY A 308 -10.88 13.24 6.51
C GLY A 308 -9.54 12.52 6.48
N TRP A 309 -9.28 11.67 5.47
CA TRP A 309 -8.03 10.92 5.39
C TRP A 309 -6.78 11.82 5.34
N THR A 310 -6.87 13.07 4.89
CA THR A 310 -5.72 13.97 4.81
C THR A 310 -5.20 14.37 6.19
N ALA A 311 -6.04 14.25 7.23
CA ALA A 311 -5.61 14.43 8.62
C ALA A 311 -4.53 13.41 9.05
N LEU A 312 -4.37 12.28 8.35
CA LEU A 312 -3.32 11.29 8.61
C LEU A 312 -1.89 11.86 8.48
N VAL A 313 -1.72 13.05 7.89
CA VAL A 313 -0.43 13.78 7.92
C VAL A 313 0.09 14.00 9.34
N THR A 314 -0.79 14.11 10.35
CA THR A 314 -0.37 14.26 11.75
C THR A 314 0.41 13.04 12.23
N ARG A 315 -0.02 11.83 11.86
CA ARG A 315 0.70 10.58 12.15
C ARG A 315 2.04 10.51 11.43
N CYS A 316 2.11 10.98 10.18
CA CYS A 316 3.38 11.09 9.46
C CYS A 316 4.34 12.08 10.14
N LEU A 317 3.84 13.23 10.61
CA LEU A 317 4.63 14.21 11.36
C LEU A 317 5.18 13.63 12.67
N GLU A 318 4.34 12.94 13.44
CA GLU A 318 4.73 12.26 14.67
C GLU A 318 5.82 11.22 14.42
N GLY A 319 5.66 10.38 13.39
CA GLY A 319 6.65 9.37 13.01
C GLY A 319 8.01 9.98 12.67
N ILE A 320 8.04 11.07 11.89
CA ILE A 320 9.28 11.80 11.57
C ILE A 320 9.91 12.41 12.83
N ALA A 321 9.10 13.00 13.72
CA ALA A 321 9.59 13.62 14.94
C ALA A 321 10.23 12.59 15.89
N GLN A 322 9.59 11.43 16.06
CA GLN A 322 10.10 10.31 16.86
C GLN A 322 11.40 9.76 16.27
N ALA A 323 11.49 9.60 14.95
CA ALA A 323 12.71 9.12 14.29
C ALA A 323 13.91 10.05 14.49
N ARG A 324 13.68 11.36 14.65
CA ARG A 324 14.73 12.35 14.97
C ARG A 324 15.12 12.37 16.45
N SER A 325 14.28 11.82 17.33
CA SER A 325 14.47 11.82 18.78
C SER A 325 14.35 10.41 19.38
N PRO A 326 15.25 9.47 19.03
CA PRO A 326 15.12 8.04 19.39
C PRO A 326 15.15 7.73 20.90
N GLY A 327 15.31 8.73 21.78
CA GLY A 327 15.35 8.57 23.25
C GLY A 327 14.09 9.00 24.02
N LYS A 328 13.02 9.44 23.35
CA LYS A 328 11.73 9.76 24.01
C LYS A 328 10.61 8.93 23.38
N GLN A 329 10.48 7.67 23.79
CA GLN A 329 9.23 6.96 23.59
C GLN A 329 8.16 7.66 24.46
N ALA A 330 7.09 8.14 23.83
CA ALA A 330 5.90 8.56 24.54
C ALA A 330 5.27 7.32 25.23
N PRO A 331 4.61 7.50 26.39
CA PRO A 331 3.99 6.40 27.14
C PRO A 331 2.93 5.65 26.34
#